data_AF-A0AAJ6AEU2-F1
#
_entry.id   AF-A0AAJ6AEU2-F1
#
_cell.length_a   1.000
_cell.length_b   1.000
_cell.length_c   1.000
_cell.angle_alpha   90.00
_cell.angle_beta   90.00
_cell.angle_gamma   90.00
#
_symmetry.space_group_name_H-M   'P 1'
#
loop_
_entity.id
_entity.type
_entity.pdbx_description
1 polymer ?
#
loop_
_entity_poly.entity_id
_entity_poly.type
_entity_poly.pdbx_seq_one_letter_code
_entity_poly.pdbx_strand_id
1 'polypeptide(L)'
;MSRASRHTTHLGSPERAFNALNRVGTSDLSNEIATGSAFFALGSAYWALAVSRYLQKDRPNLPLVSFVSSIEHKLPTAWQPLGHVVVAISGLIFIGEMAKLYLIPTVPTWNSVYTPVSFFLTVVLAGSALAVGLLQAVRCGEYLQKTLVGIAIVGAIATAISTYLNYQYLLGVKTAIFTALDLVPDYLTITFIHFGLIIVGIVLLLVALKKRTTLISFSGFALILIGELLGRTLFYGLHMTVGLKALGG
;
A
#
# COMPACT_ATOMS: atom_id res chain seq x y z
N MET A 1 11.28 -24.20 -19.93
CA MET A 1 10.71 -23.66 -21.18
C MET A 1 9.52 -22.77 -20.85
N SER A 2 9.66 -21.49 -21.18
CA SER A 2 8.67 -20.41 -21.36
C SER A 2 7.17 -20.75 -21.19
N ARG A 3 6.47 -19.98 -20.34
CA ARG A 3 5.48 -19.01 -20.85
C ARG A 3 5.11 -17.94 -19.82
N ALA A 4 4.97 -16.74 -20.36
CA ALA A 4 4.82 -15.47 -19.70
C ALA A 4 3.34 -15.06 -19.51
N SER A 5 3.18 -13.97 -18.74
CA SER A 5 2.17 -12.91 -18.90
C SER A 5 0.78 -13.05 -18.26
N ARG A 6 0.51 -12.07 -17.37
CA ARG A 6 -0.60 -11.10 -17.40
C ARG A 6 -2.05 -11.54 -17.09
N HIS A 7 -2.64 -10.73 -16.18
CA HIS A 7 -4.07 -10.40 -15.99
C HIS A 7 -5.00 -11.42 -15.30
N THR A 8 -5.66 -10.98 -14.21
CA THR A 8 -7.06 -11.20 -13.77
C THR A 8 -7.78 -12.55 -13.97
N THR A 9 -7.11 -13.66 -14.28
CA THR A 9 -7.77 -14.93 -14.66
C THR A 9 -7.68 -16.05 -13.61
N HIS A 10 -7.36 -15.74 -12.35
CA HIS A 10 -7.42 -16.76 -11.28
C HIS A 10 -8.80 -16.86 -10.61
N LEU A 11 -9.69 -15.87 -10.78
CA LEU A 11 -11.11 -16.05 -10.48
C LEU A 11 -11.71 -16.69 -11.72
N GLY A 12 -12.03 -17.98 -11.65
CA GLY A 12 -12.42 -18.85 -12.78
C GLY A 12 -13.66 -18.46 -13.61
N SER A 13 -14.07 -17.19 -13.62
CA SER A 13 -14.97 -16.56 -14.58
C SER A 13 -15.17 -15.08 -14.20
N PRO A 14 -15.05 -14.09 -15.11
CA PRO A 14 -15.32 -12.68 -14.86
C PRO A 14 -16.72 -12.39 -14.28
N GLU A 15 -17.72 -13.21 -14.64
CA GLU A 15 -19.09 -13.09 -14.14
C GLU A 15 -19.25 -13.41 -12.64
N ARG A 16 -18.30 -14.12 -12.02
CA ARG A 16 -18.30 -14.35 -10.56
C ARG A 16 -17.86 -13.13 -9.76
N ALA A 17 -17.13 -12.19 -10.37
CA ALA A 17 -16.79 -10.92 -9.71
C ALA A 17 -18.04 -10.06 -9.46
N PHE A 18 -19.00 -10.08 -10.38
CA PHE A 18 -20.31 -9.42 -10.19
C PHE A 18 -21.15 -10.12 -9.11
N ASN A 19 -21.10 -11.45 -9.01
CA ASN A 19 -21.77 -12.18 -7.92
C ASN A 19 -21.11 -11.96 -6.55
N ALA A 20 -19.79 -11.67 -6.50
CA ALA A 20 -19.11 -11.27 -5.27
C ALA A 20 -19.56 -9.89 -4.78
N LEU A 21 -19.93 -8.97 -5.69
CA LEU A 21 -20.53 -7.66 -5.35
C LEU A 21 -21.94 -7.78 -4.75
N ASN A 22 -22.67 -8.86 -5.03
CA ASN A 22 -23.97 -9.13 -4.41
C ASN A 22 -23.85 -9.69 -2.96
N ARG A 23 -22.64 -9.86 -2.44
CA ARG A 23 -22.35 -10.40 -1.09
C ARG A 23 -21.52 -9.46 -0.21
N VAL A 24 -21.47 -8.17 -0.56
CA VAL A 24 -20.79 -7.15 0.25
C VAL A 24 -21.35 -7.17 1.68
N GLY A 25 -20.46 -7.26 2.67
CA GLY A 25 -20.80 -7.39 4.09
C GLY A 25 -20.77 -8.82 4.65
N THR A 26 -20.62 -9.86 3.83
CA THR A 26 -20.65 -11.27 4.30
C THR A 26 -19.33 -12.04 4.17
N SER A 27 -18.36 -11.52 3.41
CA SER A 27 -17.06 -12.16 3.19
C SER A 27 -15.96 -11.11 3.10
N ASP A 28 -14.84 -11.36 3.78
CA ASP A 28 -13.67 -10.46 3.77
C ASP A 28 -13.16 -10.22 2.35
N LEU A 29 -13.21 -11.23 1.47
CA LEU A 29 -12.80 -11.12 0.07
C LEU A 29 -13.73 -10.22 -0.75
N SER A 30 -15.04 -10.27 -0.47
CA SER A 30 -16.02 -9.38 -1.11
C SER A 30 -15.83 -7.94 -0.63
N ASN A 31 -15.59 -7.74 0.67
CA ASN A 31 -15.37 -6.43 1.25
C ASN A 31 -14.10 -5.76 0.71
N GLU A 32 -13.00 -6.50 0.55
CA GLU A 32 -11.77 -6.00 -0.08
C GLU A 32 -12.01 -5.55 -1.53
N ILE A 33 -12.65 -6.39 -2.35
CA ILE A 33 -12.93 -6.05 -3.76
C ILE A 33 -13.85 -4.81 -3.83
N ALA A 34 -14.87 -4.73 -2.98
CA ALA A 34 -15.81 -3.62 -2.97
C ALA A 34 -15.15 -2.31 -2.50
N THR A 35 -14.40 -2.35 -1.39
CA THR A 35 -13.71 -1.17 -0.86
C THR A 35 -12.57 -0.71 -1.77
N GLY A 36 -11.85 -1.64 -2.39
CA GLY A 36 -10.85 -1.32 -3.41
C GLY A 36 -11.46 -0.66 -4.64
N SER A 37 -12.55 -1.23 -5.17
CA SER A 37 -13.28 -0.66 -6.30
C SER A 37 -13.81 0.74 -5.98
N ALA A 38 -14.35 0.93 -4.77
CA ALA A 38 -14.83 2.23 -4.29
C ALA A 38 -13.69 3.24 -4.18
N PHE A 39 -12.54 2.87 -3.60
CA PHE A 39 -11.37 3.75 -3.50
C PHE A 39 -10.87 4.19 -4.87
N PHE A 40 -10.70 3.27 -5.82
CA PHE A 40 -10.26 3.62 -7.17
C PHE A 40 -11.29 4.47 -7.92
N ALA A 41 -12.59 4.17 -7.78
CA ALA A 41 -13.65 4.95 -8.40
C ALA A 41 -13.71 6.39 -7.83
N LEU A 42 -13.70 6.54 -6.50
CA LEU A 42 -13.73 7.84 -5.84
C LEU A 42 -12.45 8.63 -6.11
N GLY A 43 -11.29 7.99 -6.03
CA GLY A 43 -9.99 8.62 -6.29
C GLY A 43 -9.83 9.07 -7.74
N SER A 44 -10.20 8.22 -8.70
CA SER A 44 -10.14 8.58 -10.13
C SER A 44 -11.15 9.65 -10.50
N ALA A 45 -12.38 9.61 -9.96
CA ALA A 45 -13.37 10.66 -10.15
C ALA A 45 -12.88 12.00 -9.57
N TYR A 46 -12.35 11.98 -8.34
CA TYR A 46 -11.78 13.15 -7.71
C TYR A 46 -10.63 13.75 -8.52
N TRP A 47 -9.67 12.91 -8.93
CA TRP A 47 -8.54 13.32 -9.75
C TRP A 47 -8.97 13.88 -11.10
N ALA A 48 -9.92 13.24 -11.79
CA ALA A 48 -10.45 13.70 -13.06
C ALA A 48 -11.10 15.09 -12.95
N LEU A 49 -11.90 15.34 -11.91
CA LEU A 49 -12.50 16.65 -11.63
C LEU A 49 -11.43 17.70 -11.28
N ALA A 50 -10.46 17.36 -10.43
CA ALA A 50 -9.40 18.29 -10.05
C ALA A 50 -8.51 18.68 -11.24
N VAL A 51 -8.20 17.72 -12.11
CA VAL A 51 -7.36 17.91 -13.30
C VAL A 51 -8.13 18.61 -14.41
N SER A 52 -9.43 18.34 -14.61
CA SER A 52 -10.23 19.03 -15.62
C SER A 52 -10.22 20.53 -15.40
N ARG A 53 -10.37 20.99 -14.16
CA ARG A 53 -10.32 22.42 -13.81
C ARG A 53 -8.99 23.07 -14.21
N TYR A 54 -7.88 22.38 -13.95
CA TYR A 54 -6.55 22.87 -14.28
C TYR A 54 -6.32 22.90 -15.80
N LEU A 55 -6.69 21.81 -16.49
CA LEU A 55 -6.57 21.70 -17.95
C LEU A 55 -7.46 22.69 -18.69
N GLN A 56 -8.63 23.03 -18.16
CA GLN A 56 -9.53 23.98 -18.82
C GLN A 56 -8.96 25.38 -18.89
N LYS A 57 -8.15 25.76 -17.88
CA LYS A 57 -7.41 27.01 -17.85
C LYS A 57 -6.36 27.10 -18.98
N ASP A 58 -5.71 25.98 -19.30
CA ASP A 58 -4.59 25.93 -20.25
C ASP A 58 -4.97 25.45 -21.66
N ARG A 59 -6.06 24.68 -21.81
CA ARG A 59 -6.49 23.98 -23.04
C ARG A 59 -8.04 23.91 -23.13
N PRO A 60 -8.73 25.00 -23.49
CA PRO A 60 -10.20 25.07 -23.45
C PRO A 60 -10.93 24.19 -24.48
N ASN A 61 -10.26 23.72 -25.55
CA ASN A 61 -10.90 23.05 -26.69
C ASN A 61 -10.98 21.52 -26.61
N LEU A 62 -10.74 20.92 -25.44
CA LEU A 62 -10.81 19.45 -25.29
C LEU A 62 -12.24 19.00 -24.90
N PRO A 63 -12.91 18.16 -25.72
CA PRO A 63 -14.32 17.79 -25.51
C PRO A 63 -14.54 16.97 -24.23
N LEU A 64 -13.56 16.18 -23.79
CA LEU A 64 -13.65 15.43 -22.54
C LEU A 64 -13.50 16.35 -21.30
N VAL A 65 -12.73 17.43 -21.41
CA VAL A 65 -12.52 18.38 -20.32
C VAL A 65 -13.77 19.23 -20.10
N SER A 66 -14.43 19.66 -21.18
CA SER A 66 -15.67 20.43 -21.10
C SER A 66 -16.86 19.64 -20.53
N PHE A 67 -16.91 18.33 -20.78
CA PHE A 67 -17.92 17.46 -20.17
C PHE A 67 -17.72 17.35 -18.64
N VAL A 68 -16.50 17.01 -18.20
CA VAL A 68 -16.19 16.81 -16.77
C VAL A 68 -16.32 18.11 -15.98
N SER A 69 -15.89 19.24 -16.54
CA SER A 69 -16.06 20.56 -15.89
C SER A 69 -17.53 20.96 -15.72
N SER A 70 -18.41 20.55 -16.64
CA SER A 70 -19.84 20.86 -16.57
C SER A 70 -20.50 20.19 -15.36
N ILE A 71 -19.97 19.04 -14.95
CA ILE A 71 -20.35 18.36 -13.71
C ILE A 71 -19.79 19.12 -12.51
N GLU A 72 -18.52 19.54 -12.59
CA GLU A 72 -17.85 20.29 -11.52
C GLU A 72 -18.55 21.61 -11.18
N HIS A 73 -18.97 22.39 -12.19
CA HIS A 73 -19.65 23.67 -11.97
C HIS A 73 -20.99 23.55 -11.24
N LYS A 74 -21.60 22.35 -11.23
CA LYS A 74 -22.83 22.07 -10.48
C LYS A 74 -22.56 21.65 -9.03
N LEU A 75 -21.30 21.37 -8.67
CA LEU A 75 -20.92 20.95 -7.33
C LEU A 75 -20.69 22.17 -6.42
N PRO A 76 -21.05 22.09 -5.12
CA PRO A 76 -20.82 23.16 -4.16
C PRO A 76 -19.32 23.37 -3.93
N THR A 77 -18.89 24.58 -3.60
CA THR A 77 -17.46 24.95 -3.40
C THR A 77 -16.73 24.06 -2.37
N ALA A 78 -17.46 23.44 -1.45
CA ALA A 78 -16.94 22.50 -0.45
C ALA A 78 -16.57 21.11 -1.01
N TRP A 79 -16.86 20.80 -2.27
CA TRP A 79 -16.61 19.46 -2.84
C TRP A 79 -15.13 19.07 -2.84
N GLN A 80 -14.21 20.03 -2.99
CA GLN A 80 -12.76 19.76 -3.02
C GLN A 80 -12.20 19.27 -1.68
N PRO A 81 -12.34 20.02 -0.57
CA PRO A 81 -11.86 19.55 0.73
C PRO A 81 -12.58 18.28 1.18
N LEU A 82 -13.89 18.16 0.91
CA LEU A 82 -14.64 16.96 1.22
C LEU A 82 -14.17 15.75 0.39
N GLY A 83 -13.93 15.94 -0.90
CA GLY A 83 -13.44 14.91 -1.81
C GLY A 83 -12.08 14.37 -1.38
N HIS A 84 -11.14 15.24 -1.00
CA HIS A 84 -9.85 14.81 -0.44
C HIS A 84 -10.02 13.92 0.81
N VAL A 85 -10.87 14.33 1.75
CA VAL A 85 -11.10 13.59 2.99
C VAL A 85 -11.78 12.25 2.71
N VAL A 86 -12.79 12.24 1.84
CA VAL A 86 -13.50 11.01 1.45
C VAL A 86 -12.56 10.02 0.77
N VAL A 87 -11.73 10.47 -0.17
CA VAL A 87 -10.75 9.61 -0.84
C VAL A 87 -9.72 9.08 0.16
N ALA A 88 -9.21 9.92 1.05
CA ALA A 88 -8.25 9.49 2.09
C ALA A 88 -8.85 8.44 3.04
N ILE A 89 -10.07 8.67 3.54
CA ILE A 89 -10.76 7.73 4.42
C ILE A 89 -11.05 6.41 3.69
N SER A 90 -11.52 6.47 2.44
CA SER A 90 -11.79 5.27 1.65
C SER A 90 -10.52 4.44 1.42
N GLY A 91 -9.35 5.10 1.25
CA GLY A 91 -8.06 4.42 1.18
C GLY A 91 -7.68 3.71 2.47
N LEU A 92 -7.88 4.35 3.63
CA LEU A 92 -7.63 3.74 4.94
C LEU A 92 -8.54 2.53 5.20
N ILE A 93 -9.82 2.63 4.83
CA ILE A 93 -10.76 1.51 4.91
C ILE A 93 -10.30 0.36 4.03
N PHE A 94 -9.91 0.65 2.78
CA PHE A 94 -9.42 -0.36 1.85
C PHE A 94 -8.18 -1.11 2.40
N ILE A 95 -7.21 -0.40 2.98
CA ILE A 95 -6.05 -1.02 3.62
C ILE A 95 -6.47 -1.90 4.80
N GLY A 96 -7.46 -1.47 5.58
CA GLY A 96 -8.03 -2.24 6.68
C GLY A 96 -8.64 -3.56 6.22
N GLU A 97 -9.46 -3.54 5.17
CA GLU A 97 -10.05 -4.77 4.60
C GLU A 97 -8.99 -5.67 3.96
N MET A 98 -8.01 -5.08 3.26
CA MET A 98 -6.82 -5.79 2.75
C MET A 98 -6.07 -6.53 3.86
N ALA A 99 -5.86 -5.90 5.01
CA ALA A 99 -5.16 -6.52 6.12
C ALA A 99 -5.96 -7.64 6.79
N LYS A 100 -7.29 -7.48 6.91
CA LYS A 100 -8.18 -8.49 7.51
C LYS A 100 -8.13 -9.82 6.77
N LEU A 101 -7.98 -9.79 5.45
CA LEU A 101 -7.86 -11.00 4.64
C LEU A 101 -6.73 -11.93 5.05
N TYR A 102 -5.69 -11.38 5.66
CA TYR A 102 -4.54 -12.16 6.12
C TYR A 102 -4.68 -12.64 7.57
N LEU A 103 -5.70 -12.19 8.31
CA LEU A 103 -6.00 -12.68 9.66
C LEU A 103 -6.76 -14.02 9.61
N ILE A 104 -6.13 -15.00 8.97
CA ILE A 104 -6.71 -16.33 8.77
C ILE A 104 -6.29 -17.24 9.93
N PRO A 105 -7.22 -17.77 10.75
CA PRO A 105 -6.87 -18.62 11.90
C PRO A 105 -6.03 -19.86 11.57
N THR A 106 -6.13 -20.36 10.34
CA THR A 106 -5.38 -21.53 9.87
C THR A 106 -3.94 -21.22 9.48
N VAL A 107 -3.54 -19.94 9.41
CA VAL A 107 -2.16 -19.52 9.09
C VAL A 107 -1.62 -18.68 10.26
N PRO A 108 -1.04 -19.31 11.30
CA PRO A 108 -0.66 -18.64 12.54
C PRO A 108 0.43 -17.57 12.37
N THR A 109 1.22 -17.67 11.30
CA THR A 109 2.26 -16.68 10.93
C THR A 109 1.68 -15.38 10.41
N TRP A 110 0.47 -15.41 9.83
CA TRP A 110 -0.23 -14.24 9.32
C TRP A 110 -1.30 -13.74 10.29
N ASN A 111 -1.88 -14.63 11.12
CA ASN A 111 -2.87 -14.27 12.12
C ASN A 111 -2.24 -13.64 13.37
N SER A 112 -1.74 -12.42 13.24
CA SER A 112 -1.18 -11.64 14.33
C SER A 112 -1.49 -10.15 14.16
N VAL A 113 -1.34 -9.38 15.25
CA VAL A 113 -1.50 -7.92 15.22
C VAL A 113 -0.45 -7.25 14.33
N TYR A 114 0.70 -7.89 14.11
CA TYR A 114 1.78 -7.34 13.29
C TYR A 114 1.42 -7.28 11.80
N THR A 115 0.48 -8.10 11.35
CA THR A 115 -0.02 -8.07 9.97
C THR A 115 -0.67 -6.74 9.63
N PRO A 116 -1.81 -6.33 10.23
CA PRO A 116 -2.41 -5.03 9.93
C PRO A 116 -1.47 -3.86 10.22
N VAL A 117 -0.68 -3.93 11.31
CA VAL A 117 0.30 -2.88 11.64
C VAL A 117 1.31 -2.70 10.49
N SER A 118 1.87 -3.79 9.94
CA SER A 118 2.79 -3.70 8.82
C SER A 118 2.15 -3.08 7.57
N PHE A 119 0.87 -3.37 7.29
CA PHE A 119 0.15 -2.82 6.13
C PHE A 119 -0.02 -1.30 6.24
N PHE A 120 -0.46 -0.81 7.39
CA PHE A 120 -0.57 0.62 7.63
C PHE A 120 0.79 1.32 7.66
N LEU A 121 1.83 0.68 8.21
CA LEU A 121 3.18 1.25 8.23
C LEU A 121 3.78 1.40 6.83
N THR A 122 3.56 0.45 5.92
CA THR A 122 3.95 0.62 4.50
C THR A 122 3.30 1.86 3.90
N VAL A 123 2.03 2.11 4.19
CA VAL A 123 1.28 3.26 3.67
C VAL A 123 1.83 4.56 4.22
N VAL A 124 2.13 4.60 5.52
CA VAL A 124 2.78 5.76 6.15
C VAL A 124 4.14 6.01 5.53
N LEU A 125 4.98 4.98 5.40
CA LEU A 125 6.35 5.09 4.89
C LEU A 125 6.41 5.44 3.41
N ALA A 126 5.85 4.59 2.54
CA ALA A 126 5.88 4.76 1.10
C ALA A 126 5.00 5.93 0.65
N GLY A 127 3.85 6.15 1.30
CA GLY A 127 2.95 7.25 0.99
C GLY A 127 3.56 8.61 1.32
N SER A 128 4.20 8.75 2.49
CA SER A 128 4.89 10.02 2.84
C SER A 128 6.08 10.28 1.93
N ALA A 129 6.88 9.26 1.60
CA ALA A 129 7.99 9.37 0.66
C ALA A 129 7.53 9.81 -0.74
N LEU A 130 6.44 9.21 -1.27
CA LEU A 130 5.85 9.61 -2.54
C LEU A 130 5.32 11.05 -2.50
N ALA A 131 4.63 11.43 -1.42
CA ALA A 131 4.10 12.78 -1.25
C ALA A 131 5.21 13.84 -1.27
N VAL A 132 6.37 13.57 -0.66
CA VAL A 132 7.55 14.45 -0.74
C VAL A 132 8.03 14.62 -2.18
N GLY A 133 8.12 13.52 -2.95
CA GLY A 133 8.49 13.57 -4.36
C GLY A 133 7.54 14.42 -5.20
N LEU A 134 6.23 14.25 -5.00
CA LEU A 134 5.19 15.03 -5.70
C LEU A 134 5.24 16.52 -5.31
N LEU A 135 5.37 16.85 -4.03
CA LEU A 135 5.48 18.23 -3.56
C LEU A 135 6.74 18.92 -4.08
N GLN A 136 7.85 18.20 -4.20
CA GLN A 136 9.07 18.73 -4.82
C GLN A 136 8.94 18.92 -6.33
N ALA A 137 8.20 18.06 -7.02
CA ALA A 137 7.92 18.24 -8.46
C ALA A 137 7.14 19.54 -8.72
N VAL A 138 6.19 19.86 -7.84
CA VAL A 138 5.38 21.09 -7.92
C VAL A 138 6.07 22.30 -7.25
N ARG A 139 7.21 22.08 -6.57
CA ARG A 139 7.97 23.09 -5.82
C ARG A 139 7.14 23.83 -4.76
N CYS A 140 6.26 23.11 -4.06
CA CYS A 140 5.36 23.69 -3.05
C CYS A 140 5.49 23.02 -1.67
N GLY A 141 5.09 23.77 -0.62
CA GLY A 141 4.89 23.23 0.73
C GLY A 141 6.15 22.76 1.46
N GLU A 142 7.16 23.63 1.62
CA GLU A 142 8.43 23.26 2.27
C GLU A 142 8.25 22.73 3.70
N TYR A 143 7.38 23.35 4.50
CA TYR A 143 7.08 22.89 5.86
C TYR A 143 6.44 21.49 5.83
N LEU A 144 5.46 21.28 4.93
CA LEU A 144 4.79 20.00 4.76
C LEU A 144 5.76 18.91 4.31
N GLN A 145 6.71 19.21 3.42
CA GLN A 145 7.74 18.26 3.00
C GLN A 145 8.61 17.81 4.19
N LYS A 146 9.03 18.75 5.06
CA LYS A 146 9.80 18.42 6.28
C LYS A 146 8.98 17.55 7.24
N THR A 147 7.71 17.88 7.44
CA THR A 147 6.80 17.08 8.27
C THR A 147 6.63 15.66 7.70
N LEU A 148 6.46 15.52 6.39
CA LEU A 148 6.31 14.22 5.73
C LEU A 148 7.57 13.35 5.83
N VAL A 149 8.76 13.95 5.69
CA VAL A 149 10.01 13.20 5.94
C VAL A 149 10.13 12.80 7.41
N GLY A 150 9.70 13.66 8.35
CA GLY A 150 9.61 13.30 9.77
C GLY A 150 8.67 12.11 10.01
N ILE A 151 7.49 12.12 9.37
CA ILE A 151 6.53 11.00 9.39
C ILE A 151 7.15 9.73 8.79
N ALA A 152 7.90 9.82 7.69
CA ALA A 152 8.60 8.70 7.09
C ALA A 152 9.65 8.10 8.06
N ILE A 153 10.41 8.94 8.76
CA ILE A 153 11.41 8.48 9.74
C ILE A 153 10.72 7.75 10.90
N VAL A 154 9.67 8.34 11.47
CA VAL A 154 8.89 7.69 12.54
C VAL A 154 8.26 6.39 12.05
N GLY A 155 7.73 6.39 10.83
CA GLY A 155 7.21 5.19 10.16
C GLY A 155 8.26 4.09 10.04
N ALA A 156 9.48 4.41 9.62
CA ALA A 156 10.56 3.42 9.49
C ALA A 156 10.98 2.84 10.84
N ILE A 157 11.03 3.67 11.89
CA ILE A 157 11.32 3.20 13.25
C ILE A 157 10.21 2.26 13.72
N ALA A 158 8.95 2.64 13.51
CA ALA A 158 7.81 1.80 13.85
C ALA A 158 7.80 0.48 13.05
N THR A 159 8.18 0.50 11.76
CA THR A 159 8.35 -0.72 10.94
C THR A 159 9.46 -1.60 11.51
N ALA A 160 10.60 -1.03 11.89
CA ALA A 160 11.69 -1.78 12.50
C ALA A 160 11.27 -2.47 13.82
N ILE A 161 10.58 -1.73 14.69
CA ILE A 161 10.03 -2.26 15.94
C ILE A 161 9.01 -3.36 15.66
N SER A 162 8.05 -3.11 14.77
CA SER A 162 7.00 -4.09 14.43
C SER A 162 7.60 -5.37 13.84
N THR A 163 8.60 -5.26 12.95
CA THR A 163 9.28 -6.42 12.36
C THR A 163 10.07 -7.20 13.40
N TYR A 164 10.74 -6.52 14.34
CA TYR A 164 11.43 -7.17 15.44
C TYR A 164 10.47 -7.91 16.38
N LEU A 165 9.36 -7.28 16.76
CA LEU A 165 8.33 -7.91 17.60
C LEU A 165 7.67 -9.09 16.88
N ASN A 166 7.43 -8.98 15.58
CA ASN A 166 6.95 -10.08 14.77
C ASN A 166 7.98 -11.23 14.72
N TYR A 167 9.26 -10.94 14.57
CA TYR A 167 10.32 -11.95 14.62
C TYR A 167 10.33 -12.70 15.96
N GLN A 168 10.18 -12.01 17.10
CA GLN A 168 10.06 -12.64 18.42
C GLN A 168 8.82 -13.53 18.52
N TYR A 169 7.68 -13.08 17.97
CA TYR A 169 6.47 -13.89 17.90
C TYR A 169 6.69 -15.16 17.05
N LEU A 170 7.32 -15.04 15.89
CA LEU A 170 7.59 -16.16 14.97
C LEU A 170 8.52 -17.22 15.56
N LEU A 171 9.45 -16.84 16.44
CA LEU A 171 10.28 -17.81 17.20
C LEU A 171 9.43 -18.73 18.09
N GLY A 172 8.28 -18.25 18.57
CA GLY A 172 7.32 -19.01 19.37
C GLY A 172 6.36 -19.87 18.53
N VAL A 173 6.20 -19.57 17.23
CA VAL A 173 5.32 -20.31 16.33
C VAL A 173 6.06 -21.50 15.75
N LYS A 174 5.73 -22.70 16.26
CA LYS A 174 6.36 -23.96 15.87
C LYS A 174 5.31 -24.96 15.42
N THR A 175 5.66 -25.79 14.45
CA THR A 175 4.96 -27.06 14.17
C THR A 175 5.72 -28.21 14.79
N ALA A 176 5.15 -29.42 14.71
CA ALA A 176 5.82 -30.64 15.14
C ALA A 176 7.14 -30.94 14.39
N ILE A 177 7.42 -30.25 13.28
CA ILE A 177 8.52 -30.58 12.36
C ILE A 177 9.45 -29.37 12.10
N PHE A 178 8.93 -28.14 12.03
CA PHE A 178 9.72 -26.93 11.73
C PHE A 178 9.28 -25.70 12.53
N THR A 179 10.20 -24.76 12.76
CA THR A 179 9.90 -23.41 13.26
C THR A 179 9.49 -22.52 12.08
N ALA A 180 8.62 -21.53 12.29
CA ALA A 180 8.15 -20.64 11.23
C ALA A 180 9.28 -19.95 10.43
N LEU A 181 10.42 -19.66 11.07
CA LEU A 181 11.57 -19.01 10.43
C LEU A 181 12.36 -19.94 9.50
N ASP A 182 12.28 -21.26 9.69
CA ASP A 182 12.98 -22.24 8.85
C ASP A 182 12.39 -22.30 7.43
N LEU A 183 11.18 -21.76 7.23
CA LEU A 183 10.55 -21.64 5.91
C LEU A 183 11.29 -20.68 4.98
N VAL A 184 12.05 -19.73 5.53
CA VAL A 184 12.79 -18.73 4.76
C VAL A 184 14.27 -18.82 5.15
N PRO A 185 15.09 -19.59 4.39
CA PRO A 185 16.49 -19.88 4.73
C PRO A 185 17.35 -18.64 4.99
N ASP A 186 17.05 -17.53 4.31
CA ASP A 186 17.79 -16.26 4.39
C ASP A 186 16.97 -15.13 5.04
N TYR A 187 16.08 -15.45 5.98
CA TYR A 187 15.17 -14.48 6.60
C TYR A 187 15.88 -13.22 7.12
N LEU A 188 16.96 -13.42 7.89
CA LEU A 188 17.73 -12.31 8.47
C LEU A 188 18.45 -11.49 7.39
N THR A 189 19.05 -12.15 6.40
CA THR A 189 19.74 -11.49 5.28
C THR A 189 18.80 -10.57 4.51
N ILE A 190 17.61 -11.07 4.13
CA ILE A 190 16.61 -10.28 3.41
C ILE A 190 16.08 -9.15 4.31
N THR A 191 15.91 -9.39 5.62
CA THR A 191 15.50 -8.35 6.58
C THR A 191 16.52 -7.22 6.68
N PHE A 192 17.82 -7.55 6.70
CA PHE A 192 18.88 -6.54 6.70
C PHE A 192 18.92 -5.73 5.39
N ILE A 193 18.74 -6.39 4.24
CA ILE A 193 18.65 -5.70 2.94
C ILE A 193 17.43 -4.78 2.91
N HIS A 194 16.27 -5.26 3.37
CA HIS A 194 15.04 -4.49 3.50
C HIS A 194 15.26 -3.18 4.27
N PHE A 195 15.81 -3.25 5.48
CA PHE A 195 16.07 -2.06 6.28
C PHE A 195 17.22 -1.20 5.73
N GLY A 196 18.24 -1.81 5.12
CA GLY A 196 19.30 -1.09 4.43
C GLY A 196 18.75 -0.18 3.33
N LEU A 197 17.83 -0.70 2.51
CA LEU A 197 17.16 0.07 1.45
C LEU A 197 16.29 1.21 2.01
N ILE A 198 15.53 0.96 3.09
CA ILE A 198 14.71 1.99 3.73
C ILE A 198 15.58 3.12 4.29
N ILE A 199 16.69 2.78 4.97
CA ILE A 199 17.62 3.77 5.53
C ILE A 199 18.22 4.62 4.42
N VAL A 200 18.74 3.99 3.36
CA VAL A 200 19.29 4.73 2.21
C VAL A 200 18.22 5.62 1.58
N GLY A 201 17.00 5.11 1.42
CA GLY A 201 15.88 5.88 0.89
C GLY A 201 15.53 7.11 1.75
N ILE A 202 15.51 6.99 3.07
CA ILE A 202 15.32 8.12 3.99
C ILE A 202 16.45 9.14 3.88
N VAL A 203 17.70 8.68 3.82
CA VAL A 203 18.86 9.57 3.63
C VAL A 203 18.72 10.35 2.31
N LEU A 204 18.29 9.70 1.22
CA LEU A 204 18.02 10.37 -0.04
C LEU A 204 16.89 11.40 0.09
N LEU A 205 15.81 11.11 0.82
CA LEU A 205 14.75 12.10 1.09
C LEU A 205 15.29 13.33 1.84
N LEU A 206 16.12 13.13 2.86
CA LEU A 206 16.77 14.23 3.60
C LEU A 206 17.70 15.07 2.70
N VAL A 207 18.50 14.41 1.86
CA VAL A 207 19.36 15.08 0.86
C VAL A 207 18.50 15.84 -0.15
N ALA A 208 17.37 15.26 -0.58
CA ALA A 208 16.47 15.89 -1.52
C ALA A 208 15.79 17.14 -0.93
N LEU A 209 15.46 17.16 0.37
CA LEU A 209 14.98 18.36 1.04
C LEU A 209 16.01 19.50 0.98
N LYS A 210 17.30 19.19 1.18
CA LYS A 210 18.37 20.18 1.16
C LYS A 210 18.71 20.66 -0.26
N LYS A 211 18.84 19.74 -1.21
CA LYS A 211 19.21 20.03 -2.60
C LYS A 211 18.01 20.42 -3.49
N ARG A 212 16.78 20.29 -2.97
CA ARG A 212 15.51 20.55 -3.68
C ARG A 212 15.44 19.86 -5.05
N THR A 213 15.95 18.62 -5.10
CA THR A 213 16.07 17.87 -6.36
C THR A 213 15.03 16.75 -6.41
N THR A 214 14.06 16.90 -7.32
CA THR A 214 12.96 15.95 -7.53
C THR A 214 13.44 14.53 -7.85
N LEU A 215 14.50 14.40 -8.65
CA LEU A 215 15.09 13.11 -9.00
C LEU A 215 15.55 12.33 -7.76
N ILE A 216 16.20 13.02 -6.81
CA ILE A 216 16.70 12.38 -5.58
C ILE A 216 15.52 11.92 -4.71
N SER A 217 14.44 12.70 -4.63
CA SER A 217 13.23 12.31 -3.90
C SER A 217 12.59 11.04 -4.48
N PHE A 218 12.45 10.96 -5.81
CA PHE A 218 11.89 9.78 -6.45
C PHE A 218 12.80 8.56 -6.33
N SER A 219 14.13 8.74 -6.38
CA SER A 219 15.07 7.65 -6.09
C SER A 219 14.95 7.16 -4.64
N GLY A 220 14.80 8.09 -3.67
CA GLY A 220 14.56 7.75 -2.27
C GLY A 220 13.27 6.97 -2.06
N PHE A 221 12.18 7.43 -2.68
CA PHE A 221 10.90 6.70 -2.72
C PHE A 221 11.03 5.31 -3.34
N ALA A 222 11.73 5.18 -4.48
CA ALA A 222 11.90 3.90 -5.15
C ALA A 222 12.65 2.89 -4.27
N LEU A 223 13.70 3.30 -3.56
CA LEU A 223 14.41 2.43 -2.62
C LEU A 223 13.53 2.00 -1.45
N ILE A 224 12.77 2.93 -0.87
CA ILE A 224 11.78 2.63 0.19
C ILE A 224 10.77 1.61 -0.32
N LEU A 225 10.22 1.81 -1.53
CA LEU A 225 9.24 0.91 -2.12
C LEU A 225 9.81 -0.49 -2.36
N ILE A 226 11.03 -0.59 -2.90
CA ILE A 226 11.71 -1.87 -3.10
C ILE A 226 11.95 -2.56 -1.74
N GLY A 227 12.38 -1.80 -0.73
CA GLY A 227 12.48 -2.28 0.64
C GLY A 227 11.16 -2.88 1.10
N GLU A 228 10.07 -2.12 1.10
CA GLU A 228 8.74 -2.58 1.50
C GLU A 228 8.28 -3.83 0.73
N LEU A 229 8.56 -3.91 -0.58
CA LEU A 229 8.27 -5.11 -1.38
C LEU A 229 9.06 -6.34 -0.90
N LEU A 230 10.32 -6.19 -0.49
CA LEU A 230 11.07 -7.28 0.13
C LEU A 230 10.45 -7.70 1.47
N GLY A 231 9.99 -6.74 2.27
CA GLY A 231 9.24 -7.01 3.50
C GLY A 231 7.98 -7.84 3.23
N ARG A 232 7.29 -7.56 2.12
CA ARG A 232 6.14 -8.35 1.67
C ARG A 232 6.55 -9.75 1.18
N THR A 233 7.67 -9.90 0.50
CA THR A 233 8.16 -11.24 0.13
C THR A 233 8.47 -12.11 1.34
N LEU A 234 9.02 -11.53 2.42
CA LEU A 234 9.22 -12.22 3.69
C LEU A 234 7.89 -12.66 4.31
N PHE A 235 6.93 -11.75 4.37
CA PHE A 235 5.59 -12.03 4.87
C PHE A 235 4.92 -13.21 4.12
N TYR A 236 4.96 -13.21 2.79
CA TYR A 236 4.38 -14.30 2.00
C TYR A 236 5.19 -15.60 2.09
N GLY A 237 6.51 -15.53 2.23
CA GLY A 237 7.37 -16.70 2.41
C GLY A 237 7.09 -17.46 3.72
N LEU A 238 6.56 -16.78 4.74
CA LEU A 238 6.18 -17.38 6.03
C LEU A 238 4.83 -18.10 6.01
N HIS A 239 4.21 -18.33 4.85
CA HIS A 239 2.95 -19.04 4.77
C HIS A 239 3.09 -20.49 5.26
N MET A 240 2.44 -20.81 6.38
CA MET A 240 2.32 -22.17 6.90
C MET A 240 0.90 -22.43 7.38
N THR A 241 0.33 -23.58 7.04
CA THR A 241 -1.03 -23.94 7.46
C THR A 241 -0.99 -24.91 8.64
N VAL A 242 -1.77 -24.62 9.68
CA VAL A 242 -2.08 -25.61 10.71
C VAL A 242 -3.22 -26.48 10.19
N GLY A 243 -3.02 -27.79 10.13
CA GLY A 243 -4.04 -28.72 9.65
C GLY A 243 -3.65 -29.65 8.50
N LEU A 244 -2.36 -29.71 8.10
CA LEU A 244 -1.88 -30.96 7.52
C LEU A 244 -1.91 -32.02 8.63
N LYS A 245 -3.06 -32.70 8.74
CA LYS A 245 -3.08 -34.07 9.22
C LYS A 245 -2.00 -34.79 8.42
N ALA A 246 -1.14 -35.53 9.08
CA ALA A 246 -0.26 -36.49 8.43
C ALA A 246 -1.11 -37.39 7.50
N LEU A 247 -1.17 -37.01 6.23
CA LEU A 247 -1.52 -37.85 5.10
C LEU A 247 -0.16 -38.03 4.42
N GLY A 248 0.65 -39.03 4.70
CA GLY A 248 0.44 -40.36 5.25
C GLY A 248 1.52 -41.21 4.58
N GLY A 249 2.18 -42.09 5.34
CA GLY A 249 3.21 -43.01 4.83
C GLY A 249 4.63 -42.49 5.01
#